data_AF-A0A2G9ZFG4-F1
#
_entry.id   AF-A0A2G9ZFG4-F1
#
_cell.length_a   1.000
_cell.length_b   1.000
_cell.length_c   1.000
_cell.angle_alpha   90.00
_cell.angle_beta   90.00
_cell.angle_gamma   90.00
#
_symmetry.space_group_name_H-M   'P 1'
#
loop_
_entity.id
_entity.type
_entity.pdbx_description
1 polymer ?
#
loop_
_entity_poly.entity_id
_entity_poly.type
_entity_poly.pdbx_seq_one_letter_code
_entity_poly.pdbx_strand_id
1 'polypeptide(L)'
;MAVKLNKNEIKQRLIKLRNFGMLHPKVRKKVKLLEQQIKLLKEENTTLKALVAEQKLLIEKLRLRIEELEQMVFGYKKPKAFAQNLKGHFNQVGVSDDYGAYRNLFKYHQLCWAHPLRKLKDLSLSGTLKDKKRGLCLKTHQGLRALHEELKISVARTFDLLQRQVTKSLLFKKFQEIIQPDQDDPEKLKKIKTALSKNKDKYFNAHRGKFPVSKYF
;
A
#
# COMPACT_ATOMS: atom_id res chain seq x y z
N MET A 1 -76.51 58.67 -25.16
CA MET A 1 -77.05 58.05 -26.40
C MET A 1 -76.43 56.67 -26.56
N ALA A 2 -77.22 55.60 -26.56
CA ALA A 2 -76.72 54.25 -26.82
C ALA A 2 -76.45 54.10 -28.33
N VAL A 3 -75.20 53.84 -28.71
CA VAL A 3 -74.81 53.60 -30.10
C VAL A 3 -75.43 52.27 -30.55
N LYS A 4 -76.39 52.31 -31.49
CA LYS A 4 -76.96 51.11 -32.10
C LYS A 4 -75.94 50.49 -33.04
N LEU A 5 -75.49 49.28 -32.72
CA LEU A 5 -74.54 48.52 -33.54
C LEU A 5 -75.19 48.08 -34.86
N ASN A 6 -74.43 48.12 -35.96
CA ASN A 6 -74.88 47.63 -37.26
C ASN A 6 -74.90 46.08 -37.26
N LYS A 7 -75.81 45.48 -38.02
CA LYS A 7 -75.96 44.02 -38.20
C LYS A 7 -74.64 43.32 -38.52
N ASN A 8 -73.77 43.93 -39.33
CA ASN A 8 -72.45 43.39 -39.67
C ASN A 8 -71.51 43.34 -38.45
N GLU A 9 -71.53 44.36 -37.60
CA GLU A 9 -70.74 44.39 -36.36
C GLU A 9 -71.24 43.34 -35.36
N ILE A 10 -72.57 43.19 -35.24
CA ILE A 10 -73.19 42.17 -34.39
C ILE A 10 -72.76 40.78 -34.85
N LYS A 11 -72.80 40.49 -36.17
CA LYS A 11 -72.35 39.22 -36.74
C LYS A 11 -70.87 38.94 -36.46
N GLN A 12 -70.00 39.93 -36.65
CA GLN A 12 -68.56 39.80 -36.36
C GLN A 12 -68.30 39.54 -34.88
N ARG A 13 -69.01 40.23 -33.97
CA ARG A 13 -68.91 40.01 -32.52
C ARG A 13 -69.36 38.60 -32.13
N LEU A 14 -70.45 38.10 -32.71
CA LEU A 14 -70.93 36.73 -32.46
C LEU A 14 -69.94 35.66 -32.96
N ILE A 15 -69.31 35.86 -34.11
CA ILE A 15 -68.26 34.96 -34.61
C ILE A 15 -67.05 34.97 -33.68
N LYS A 16 -66.60 36.16 -33.22
CA LYS A 16 -65.52 36.27 -32.24
C LYS A 16 -65.87 35.56 -30.93
N LEU A 17 -67.07 35.78 -30.39
CA LEU A 17 -67.55 35.12 -29.17
C LEU A 17 -67.56 33.59 -29.32
N ARG A 18 -68.06 33.07 -30.44
CA ARG A 18 -68.02 31.63 -30.75
C ARG A 18 -66.59 31.11 -30.81
N ASN A 19 -65.69 31.83 -31.48
CA ASN A 19 -64.28 31.45 -31.59
C ASN A 19 -63.57 31.47 -30.23
N PHE A 20 -63.82 32.47 -29.39
CA PHE A 20 -63.32 32.53 -28.02
C PHE A 20 -63.86 31.38 -27.15
N GLY A 21 -65.16 31.08 -27.27
CA GLY A 21 -65.79 29.94 -26.60
C GLY A 21 -65.16 28.60 -26.99
N MET A 22 -64.71 28.45 -28.23
CA MET A 22 -64.05 27.24 -28.74
C MET A 22 -62.54 27.19 -28.42
N LEU A 23 -61.87 28.33 -28.29
CA LEU A 23 -60.44 28.43 -28.02
C LEU A 23 -60.12 28.02 -26.58
N HIS A 24 -60.94 28.45 -25.63
CA HIS A 24 -60.69 28.27 -24.20
C HIS A 24 -60.64 26.79 -23.76
N PRO A 25 -61.54 25.88 -24.22
CA PRO A 25 -61.42 24.44 -23.95
C PRO A 25 -60.16 23.81 -24.55
N LYS A 26 -59.76 24.22 -25.77
CA LYS A 26 -58.54 23.69 -26.42
C LYS A 26 -57.28 24.10 -25.67
N VAL A 27 -57.20 25.37 -25.26
CA VAL A 27 -56.08 25.88 -24.45
C VAL A 27 -56.04 25.18 -23.09
N ARG A 28 -57.19 25.02 -22.41
CA ARG A 28 -57.25 24.26 -21.15
C ARG A 28 -56.76 22.83 -21.27
N LYS A 29 -57.14 22.11 -22.34
CA LYS A 29 -56.62 20.76 -22.61
C LYS A 29 -55.11 20.76 -22.81
N LYS A 30 -54.57 21.72 -23.56
CA LYS A 30 -53.12 21.85 -23.79
C LYS A 30 -52.35 22.19 -22.51
N VAL A 31 -52.87 23.12 -21.70
CA VAL A 31 -52.28 23.49 -20.40
C VAL A 31 -52.22 22.27 -19.49
N LYS A 32 -53.32 21.53 -19.36
CA LYS A 32 -53.36 20.30 -18.54
C LYS A 32 -52.33 19.27 -18.98
N LEU A 33 -52.14 19.08 -20.28
CA LEU A 33 -51.16 18.12 -20.82
C LEU A 33 -49.72 18.58 -20.56
N LEU A 34 -49.43 19.87 -20.73
CA LEU A 34 -48.11 20.44 -20.44
C LEU A 34 -47.79 20.37 -18.93
N GLU A 35 -48.76 20.63 -18.06
CA GLU A 35 -48.60 20.48 -16.61
C GLU A 35 -48.24 19.05 -16.22
N GLN A 36 -48.88 18.06 -16.83
CA GLN A 36 -48.56 16.64 -16.63
C GLN A 36 -47.13 16.31 -17.09
N GLN A 37 -46.71 16.80 -18.25
CA GLN A 37 -45.35 16.60 -18.75
C GLN A 37 -44.29 17.26 -17.86
N ILE A 38 -44.53 18.50 -17.40
CA ILE A 38 -43.62 19.19 -16.49
C ILE A 38 -43.48 18.42 -15.18
N LYS A 39 -44.57 17.83 -14.68
CA LYS A 39 -44.54 17.01 -13.47
C LYS A 39 -43.63 15.78 -13.67
N LEU A 40 -43.84 15.02 -14.73
CA LEU A 40 -43.04 13.84 -15.06
C LEU A 40 -41.56 14.19 -15.25
N LEU A 41 -41.26 15.24 -16.02
CA LEU A 41 -39.88 15.68 -16.25
C LEU A 41 -39.18 16.13 -14.96
N LYS A 42 -39.91 16.71 -14.01
CA LYS A 42 -39.35 17.06 -12.69
C LYS A 42 -38.99 15.81 -11.90
N GLU A 43 -39.87 14.81 -11.88
CA GLU A 43 -39.63 13.53 -11.22
C GLU A 43 -38.40 12.81 -11.82
N GLU A 44 -38.30 12.73 -13.15
CA GLU A 44 -37.13 12.18 -13.84
C GLU A 44 -35.85 12.95 -13.50
N ASN A 45 -35.90 14.28 -13.49
CA ASN A 45 -34.74 15.11 -13.17
C ASN A 45 -34.25 14.89 -11.73
N THR A 46 -35.18 14.70 -10.77
CA THR A 46 -34.82 14.37 -9.39
C THR A 46 -34.13 13.01 -9.29
N THR A 47 -34.64 11.99 -9.99
CA THR A 47 -34.04 10.65 -10.02
C THR A 47 -32.67 10.67 -10.66
N LEU A 48 -32.50 11.36 -11.80
CA LEU A 48 -31.21 11.49 -12.47
C LEU A 48 -30.16 12.19 -11.59
N LYS A 49 -30.56 13.24 -10.85
CA LYS A 49 -29.66 13.91 -9.91
C LYS A 49 -29.20 13.00 -8.78
N ALA A 50 -30.09 12.17 -8.24
CA ALA A 50 -29.75 11.20 -7.22
C ALA A 50 -28.74 10.16 -7.75
N LEU A 51 -29.00 9.60 -8.93
CA LEU A 51 -28.09 8.66 -9.60
C LEU A 51 -26.71 9.25 -9.87
N VAL A 52 -26.64 10.50 -10.35
CA VAL A 52 -25.37 11.20 -10.58
C VAL A 52 -24.60 11.40 -9.27
N ALA A 53 -25.29 11.72 -8.17
CA ALA A 53 -24.64 11.86 -6.87
C ALA A 53 -24.07 10.53 -6.37
N GLU A 54 -24.81 9.44 -6.54
CA GLU A 54 -24.35 8.09 -6.18
C GLU A 54 -23.14 7.65 -7.01
N GLN A 55 -23.19 7.86 -8.33
CA GLN A 55 -22.08 7.55 -9.24
C GLN A 55 -20.81 8.32 -8.87
N LYS A 56 -20.92 9.61 -8.52
CA LYS A 56 -19.76 10.41 -8.06
C LYS A 56 -19.12 9.80 -6.81
N LEU A 57 -19.93 9.35 -5.86
CA LEU A 57 -19.44 8.72 -4.64
C LEU A 57 -18.74 7.38 -4.93
N LEU A 58 -19.26 6.60 -5.88
CA LEU A 58 -18.63 5.36 -6.33
C LEU A 58 -17.30 5.62 -7.04
N ILE A 59 -17.22 6.62 -7.91
CA ILE A 59 -16.00 7.01 -8.62
C ILE A 59 -14.90 7.39 -7.63
N GLU A 60 -15.21 8.20 -6.61
CA GLU A 60 -14.24 8.57 -5.57
C GLU A 60 -13.75 7.35 -4.78
N LYS A 61 -14.65 6.42 -4.42
CA LYS A 61 -14.26 5.15 -3.77
C LYS A 61 -13.32 4.32 -4.64
N LEU A 62 -13.64 4.16 -5.93
CA LEU A 62 -12.81 3.41 -6.86
C LEU A 62 -11.45 4.07 -7.08
N ARG A 63 -11.41 5.40 -7.14
CA ARG A 63 -10.17 6.17 -7.28
C ARG A 63 -9.22 5.92 -6.11
N LEU A 64 -9.72 5.99 -4.88
CA LEU A 64 -8.93 5.67 -3.68
C LEU A 64 -8.40 4.24 -3.72
N ARG A 65 -9.24 3.29 -4.15
CA ARG A 65 -8.82 1.88 -4.22
C ARG A 65 -7.76 1.63 -5.29
N ILE A 66 -7.86 2.31 -6.43
CA ILE A 66 -6.84 2.26 -7.48
C ILE A 66 -5.52 2.82 -6.96
N GLU A 67 -5.54 3.94 -6.23
CA GLU A 67 -4.34 4.55 -5.66
C GLU A 67 -3.65 3.61 -4.65
N GLU A 68 -4.42 2.93 -3.80
CA GLU A 68 -3.89 1.90 -2.90
C GLU A 68 -3.26 0.73 -3.66
N LEU A 69 -3.92 0.24 -4.71
CA LEU A 69 -3.42 -0.86 -5.53
C LEU A 69 -2.16 -0.45 -6.29
N GLU A 70 -2.11 0.75 -6.85
CA GLU A 70 -0.91 1.28 -7.48
C GLU A 70 0.27 1.32 -6.50
N GLN A 71 0.03 1.74 -5.25
CA GLN A 71 1.05 1.71 -4.20
C GLN A 71 1.52 0.29 -3.88
N MET A 72 0.62 -0.69 -3.83
CA MET A 72 0.97 -2.08 -3.56
C MET A 72 1.72 -2.75 -4.72
N VAL A 73 1.30 -2.50 -5.96
CA VAL A 73 1.84 -3.16 -7.16
C VAL A 73 3.14 -2.54 -7.62
N PHE A 74 3.22 -1.21 -7.66
CA PHE A 74 4.38 -0.49 -8.19
C PHE A 74 5.32 0.02 -7.09
N GLY A 75 4.93 -0.13 -5.82
CA GLY A 75 5.67 0.42 -4.69
C GLY A 75 5.55 1.95 -4.59
N TYR A 76 6.04 2.52 -3.48
CA TYR A 76 6.07 3.97 -3.33
C TYR A 76 7.03 4.61 -4.33
N LYS A 77 6.55 5.59 -5.10
CA LYS A 77 7.36 6.42 -6.01
C LYS A 77 8.56 7.08 -5.32
N LYS A 78 8.56 7.18 -3.99
CA LYS A 78 9.66 7.69 -3.15
C LYS A 78 9.90 6.75 -1.95
N PRO A 79 10.64 5.63 -2.13
CA PRO A 79 10.83 4.64 -1.05
C PRO A 79 11.52 5.25 0.18
N LYS A 80 12.37 6.27 -0.01
CA LYS A 80 13.03 7.00 1.08
C LYS A 80 12.06 7.84 1.91
N ALA A 81 11.12 8.54 1.27
CA ALA A 81 10.13 9.38 1.96
C ALA A 81 9.13 8.49 2.75
N PHE A 82 8.72 7.37 2.16
CA PHE A 82 7.90 6.40 2.87
C PHE A 82 8.62 5.79 4.07
N ALA A 83 9.88 5.40 3.90
CA ALA A 83 10.69 4.88 5.00
C ALA A 83 10.89 5.91 6.12
N GLN A 84 11.01 7.20 5.78
CA GLN A 84 11.02 8.30 6.76
C GLN A 84 9.69 8.43 7.51
N ASN A 85 8.56 8.30 6.82
CA ASN A 85 7.24 8.29 7.48
C ASN A 85 7.09 7.09 8.42
N LEU A 86 7.53 5.90 8.01
CA LEU A 86 7.48 4.69 8.83
C LEU A 86 8.39 4.75 10.06
N LYS A 87 9.54 5.43 9.98
CA LYS A 87 10.45 5.58 11.12
C LYS A 87 9.79 6.30 12.30
N GLY A 88 8.89 7.24 12.02
CA GLY A 88 8.28 8.10 13.05
C GLY A 88 9.33 8.92 13.85
N HIS A 89 8.93 9.43 15.01
CA HIS A 89 9.75 10.29 15.88
C HIS A 89 10.57 9.53 16.93
N PHE A 90 11.04 8.32 16.62
CA PHE A 90 11.76 7.48 17.60
C PHE A 90 13.27 7.52 17.38
N ASN A 91 14.02 7.72 18.47
CA ASN A 91 15.48 7.74 18.49
C ASN A 91 16.10 6.34 18.77
N GLN A 92 15.36 5.28 18.42
CA GLN A 92 15.74 3.89 18.67
C GLN A 92 16.66 3.32 17.58
N VAL A 93 17.27 2.16 17.85
CA VAL A 93 18.01 1.40 16.85
C VAL A 93 17.01 0.88 15.81
N GLY A 94 17.23 1.22 14.55
CA GLY A 94 16.45 0.66 13.44
C GLY A 94 16.98 -0.72 13.07
N VAL A 95 16.08 -1.68 12.91
CA VAL A 95 16.39 -3.01 12.38
C VAL A 95 15.70 -3.14 11.02
N SER A 96 16.47 -3.23 9.95
CA SER A 96 15.95 -3.40 8.59
C SER A 96 16.83 -4.35 7.77
N ASP A 97 16.40 -4.69 6.56
CA ASP A 97 17.24 -5.40 5.60
C ASP A 97 18.31 -4.49 5.00
N ASP A 98 19.24 -5.06 4.23
CA ASP A 98 20.26 -4.29 3.51
C ASP A 98 19.68 -3.67 2.22
N TYR A 99 18.55 -2.97 2.37
CA TYR A 99 17.91 -2.22 1.31
C TYR A 99 18.43 -0.77 1.29
N GLY A 100 18.76 -0.29 0.09
CA GLY A 100 19.43 1.00 -0.10
C GLY A 100 18.68 2.19 0.53
N ALA A 101 17.34 2.14 0.57
CA ALA A 101 16.53 3.21 1.14
C ALA A 101 16.71 3.38 2.66
N TYR A 102 17.10 2.32 3.38
CA TYR A 102 17.25 2.34 4.84
C TYR A 102 18.67 2.71 5.30
N ARG A 103 19.65 2.75 4.38
CA ARG A 103 21.09 2.87 4.72
C ARG A 103 21.41 4.05 5.64
N ASN A 104 20.74 5.19 5.42
CA ASN A 104 20.94 6.44 6.18
C ASN A 104 19.69 6.86 6.94
N LEU A 105 18.72 5.96 7.12
CA LEU A 105 17.44 6.29 7.73
C LEU A 105 17.54 6.37 9.26
N PHE A 106 18.34 5.50 9.87
CA PHE A 106 18.48 5.40 11.31
C PHE A 106 19.84 5.93 11.77
N LYS A 107 19.86 6.63 12.92
CA LYS A 107 21.12 7.05 13.57
C LYS A 107 21.95 5.84 13.98
N TYR A 108 21.27 4.78 14.41
CA TYR A 108 21.85 3.47 14.70
C TYR A 108 21.07 2.42 13.93
N HIS A 109 21.75 1.67 13.06
CA HIS A 109 21.12 0.72 12.15
C HIS A 109 21.74 -0.67 12.35
N GLN A 110 20.89 -1.66 12.60
CA GLN A 110 21.22 -3.07 12.58
C GLN A 110 20.56 -3.78 11.41
N LEU A 111 21.23 -4.79 10.88
CA LEU A 111 20.66 -5.63 9.83
C LEU A 111 19.84 -6.78 10.42
N CYS A 112 18.70 -7.05 9.80
CA CYS A 112 17.82 -8.14 10.17
C CYS A 112 18.44 -9.51 9.81
N TRP A 113 18.51 -10.41 10.80
CA TRP A 113 18.99 -11.79 10.62
C TRP A 113 18.06 -12.67 9.77
N ALA A 114 16.75 -12.36 9.72
CA ALA A 114 15.78 -13.16 8.98
C ALA A 114 16.03 -13.12 7.46
N HIS A 115 16.53 -12.00 6.94
CA HIS A 115 16.75 -11.84 5.50
C HIS A 115 17.85 -12.77 4.95
N PRO A 116 19.07 -12.80 5.50
CA PRO A 116 20.09 -13.74 5.04
C PRO A 116 19.71 -15.21 5.29
N LEU A 117 19.02 -15.51 6.40
CA LEU A 117 18.52 -16.86 6.67
C LEU A 117 17.54 -17.32 5.58
N ARG A 118 16.56 -16.50 5.22
CA ARG A 118 15.61 -16.78 4.14
C ARG A 118 16.32 -16.96 2.80
N LYS A 119 17.21 -16.03 2.46
CA LYS A 119 17.96 -16.06 1.19
C LYS A 119 18.82 -17.33 1.05
N LEU A 120 19.44 -17.78 2.13
CA LEU A 120 20.23 -19.02 2.15
C LEU A 120 19.34 -20.27 2.10
N LYS A 121 18.19 -20.26 2.78
CA LYS A 121 17.18 -21.34 2.68
C LYS A 121 16.66 -21.48 1.26
N ASP A 122 16.26 -20.39 0.64
CA ASP A 122 15.72 -20.40 -0.73
C ASP A 122 16.79 -20.87 -1.72
N LEU A 123 18.05 -20.47 -1.49
CA LEU A 123 19.17 -20.93 -2.30
C LEU A 123 19.44 -22.44 -2.10
N SER A 124 19.35 -22.97 -0.88
CA SER A 124 19.54 -24.40 -0.62
C SER A 124 18.40 -25.28 -1.12
N LEU A 125 17.21 -24.71 -1.32
CA LEU A 125 16.06 -25.40 -1.91
C LEU A 125 15.96 -25.21 -3.43
N SER A 126 16.89 -24.48 -4.05
CA SER A 126 16.84 -24.20 -5.48
C SER A 126 17.07 -25.46 -6.32
N GLY A 127 16.10 -25.78 -7.18
CA GLY A 127 16.20 -26.88 -8.16
C GLY A 127 17.28 -26.68 -9.24
N THR A 128 17.79 -25.46 -9.40
CA THR A 128 18.83 -25.13 -10.40
C THR A 128 20.25 -25.50 -9.97
N LEU A 129 20.47 -25.86 -8.70
CA LEU A 129 21.79 -26.23 -8.18
C LEU A 129 21.99 -27.74 -8.22
N LYS A 130 23.18 -28.17 -8.65
CA LYS A 130 23.66 -29.57 -8.52
C LYS A 130 23.78 -29.95 -7.03
N ASP A 131 23.61 -31.23 -6.71
CA ASP A 131 23.49 -31.72 -5.33
C ASP A 131 24.68 -31.34 -4.43
N LYS A 132 25.92 -31.41 -4.93
CA LYS A 132 27.12 -30.97 -4.17
C LYS A 132 27.04 -29.50 -3.75
N LYS A 133 26.69 -28.61 -4.67
CA LYS A 133 26.56 -27.15 -4.39
C LYS A 133 25.36 -26.85 -3.51
N ARG A 134 24.28 -27.63 -3.65
CA ARG A 134 23.11 -27.57 -2.76
C ARG A 134 23.49 -27.90 -1.32
N GLY A 135 24.31 -28.94 -1.12
CA GLY A 135 24.85 -29.32 0.18
C GLY A 135 25.65 -28.19 0.85
N LEU A 136 26.48 -27.47 0.09
CA LEU A 136 27.21 -26.29 0.60
C LEU A 136 26.26 -25.19 1.06
N CYS A 137 25.26 -24.82 0.24
CA CYS A 137 24.24 -23.84 0.62
C CYS A 137 23.48 -24.25 1.89
N LEU A 138 23.12 -25.54 2.00
CA LEU A 138 22.43 -26.08 3.15
C LEU A 138 23.29 -26.02 4.41
N LYS A 139 24.57 -26.37 4.32
CA LYS A 139 25.53 -26.28 5.42
C LYS A 139 25.68 -24.85 5.92
N THR A 140 25.84 -23.88 5.00
CA THR A 140 25.90 -22.45 5.38
C THR A 140 24.60 -21.97 6.03
N HIS A 141 23.43 -22.35 5.48
CA HIS A 141 22.13 -22.03 6.06
C HIS A 141 21.99 -22.60 7.49
N GLN A 142 22.31 -23.88 7.68
CA GLN A 142 22.23 -24.55 8.98
C GLN A 142 23.18 -23.91 10.00
N GLY A 143 24.42 -23.63 9.62
CA GLY A 143 25.39 -22.94 10.48
C GLY A 143 24.90 -21.57 10.91
N LEU A 144 24.39 -20.77 9.96
CA LEU A 144 23.87 -19.44 10.27
C LEU A 144 22.60 -19.50 11.14
N ARG A 145 21.74 -20.48 10.92
CA ARG A 145 20.54 -20.71 11.74
C ARG A 145 20.91 -21.08 13.17
N ALA A 146 21.84 -22.03 13.35
CA ALA A 146 22.32 -22.43 14.68
C ALA A 146 22.91 -21.23 15.44
N LEU A 147 23.74 -20.42 14.76
CA LEU A 147 24.29 -19.20 15.33
C LEU A 147 23.19 -18.20 15.75
N HIS A 148 22.15 -18.04 14.94
CA HIS A 148 21.03 -17.15 15.26
C HIS A 148 20.22 -17.64 16.47
N GLU A 149 20.01 -18.96 16.61
CA GLU A 149 19.36 -19.51 17.80
C GLU A 149 20.22 -19.33 19.06
N GLU A 150 21.54 -19.54 18.97
CA GLU A 150 22.47 -19.23 20.07
C GLU A 150 22.42 -17.75 20.47
N LEU A 151 22.38 -16.84 19.48
CA LEU A 151 22.20 -15.41 19.72
C LEU A 151 20.88 -15.15 20.46
N LYS A 152 19.76 -15.72 20.00
CA LYS A 152 18.43 -15.56 20.61
C LYS A 152 18.43 -16.01 22.07
N ILE A 153 19.03 -17.17 22.37
CA ILE A 153 19.20 -17.68 23.73
C ILE A 153 20.06 -16.71 24.56
N SER A 154 21.18 -16.23 24.03
CA SER A 154 22.08 -15.32 24.76
C SER A 154 21.42 -13.99 25.11
N VAL A 155 20.55 -13.48 24.24
CA VAL A 155 19.86 -12.21 24.45
C VAL A 155 18.71 -12.36 25.44
N ALA A 156 18.08 -13.53 25.50
CA ALA A 156 17.00 -13.85 26.44
C ALA A 156 17.50 -13.98 27.89
N ARG A 157 18.80 -14.26 28.09
CA ARG A 157 19.42 -14.28 29.43
C ARG A 157 19.48 -12.89 30.04
N THR A 158 19.60 -12.85 31.37
CA THR A 158 19.79 -11.63 32.16
C THR A 158 20.96 -10.80 31.63
N PHE A 159 20.84 -9.49 31.74
CA PHE A 159 21.83 -8.58 31.20
C PHE A 159 23.09 -8.56 32.08
N ASP A 160 24.19 -9.12 31.57
CA ASP A 160 25.55 -8.98 32.13
C ASP A 160 26.48 -8.44 31.03
N LEU A 161 27.19 -7.35 31.32
CA LEU A 161 28.05 -6.69 30.35
C LEU A 161 29.29 -7.52 29.97
N LEU A 162 29.98 -8.10 30.96
CA LEU A 162 31.20 -8.89 30.74
C LEU A 162 30.84 -10.17 29.98
N GLN A 163 29.78 -10.84 30.42
CA GLN A 163 29.30 -12.06 29.79
C GLN A 163 28.83 -11.81 28.36
N ARG A 164 28.19 -10.66 28.08
CA ARG A 164 27.79 -10.27 26.71
C ARG A 164 28.97 -9.91 25.82
N GLN A 165 30.03 -9.30 26.34
CA GLN A 165 31.25 -9.04 25.57
C GLN A 165 31.92 -10.35 25.15
N VAL A 166 32.08 -11.29 26.09
CA VAL A 166 32.64 -12.62 25.82
C VAL A 166 31.77 -13.37 24.80
N THR A 167 30.46 -13.41 25.01
CA THR A 167 29.51 -14.08 24.11
C THR A 167 29.51 -13.45 22.73
N LYS A 168 29.56 -12.12 22.63
CA LYS A 168 29.67 -11.40 21.35
C LYS A 168 30.92 -11.82 20.60
N SER A 169 32.08 -11.84 21.25
CA SER A 169 33.35 -12.24 20.63
C SER A 169 33.29 -13.69 20.11
N LEU A 170 32.71 -14.60 20.90
CA LEU A 170 32.53 -16.00 20.50
C LEU A 170 31.61 -16.14 19.27
N LEU A 171 30.42 -15.54 19.33
CA LEU A 171 29.44 -15.60 18.23
C LEU A 171 29.97 -14.91 16.98
N PHE A 172 30.72 -13.83 17.13
CA PHE A 172 31.34 -13.12 16.01
C PHE A 172 32.41 -13.97 15.32
N LYS A 173 33.21 -14.72 16.08
CA LYS A 173 34.18 -15.66 15.53
C LYS A 173 33.48 -16.77 14.73
N LYS A 174 32.46 -17.41 15.33
CA LYS A 174 31.62 -18.41 14.63
C LYS A 174 31.00 -17.85 13.35
N PHE A 175 30.51 -16.60 13.40
CA PHE A 175 29.93 -15.94 12.22
C PHE A 175 30.96 -15.81 11.10
N GLN A 176 32.19 -15.39 11.40
CA GLN A 176 33.25 -15.25 10.40
C GLN A 176 33.62 -16.58 9.76
N GLU A 177 33.68 -17.66 10.54
CA GLU A 177 33.94 -19.01 10.04
C GLU A 177 32.84 -19.49 9.07
N ILE A 178 31.57 -19.18 9.35
CA ILE A 178 30.43 -19.59 8.50
C ILE A 178 30.41 -18.83 7.16
N ILE A 179 30.73 -17.53 7.18
CA ILE A 179 30.57 -16.64 6.02
C ILE A 179 31.82 -16.55 5.15
N GLN A 180 32.89 -17.28 5.46
CA GLN A 180 34.10 -17.28 4.65
C GLN A 180 33.78 -17.86 3.25
N PRO A 181 34.01 -17.12 2.16
CA PRO A 181 33.78 -17.62 0.81
C PRO A 181 34.76 -18.74 0.48
N ASP A 182 34.25 -19.84 -0.05
CA ASP A 182 35.02 -20.96 -0.56
C ASP A 182 35.12 -20.89 -2.10
N GLN A 183 36.18 -21.42 -2.69
CA GLN A 183 36.30 -21.56 -4.14
C GLN A 183 35.17 -22.42 -4.73
N ASP A 184 34.71 -23.43 -4.00
CA ASP A 184 33.67 -24.37 -4.44
C ASP A 184 32.24 -23.80 -4.32
N ASP A 185 32.07 -22.66 -3.64
CA ASP A 185 30.76 -22.05 -3.46
C ASP A 185 30.13 -21.65 -4.80
N PRO A 186 28.82 -21.88 -5.02
CA PRO A 186 28.12 -21.31 -6.16
C PRO A 186 28.19 -19.77 -6.13
N GLU A 187 28.19 -19.12 -7.29
CA GLU A 187 28.33 -17.65 -7.38
C GLU A 187 27.33 -16.89 -6.51
N LYS A 188 26.07 -17.37 -6.44
CA LYS A 188 25.05 -16.78 -5.57
C LYS A 188 25.43 -16.87 -4.09
N LEU A 189 25.99 -17.99 -3.65
CA LEU A 189 26.45 -18.17 -2.27
C LEU A 189 27.67 -17.29 -1.98
N LYS A 190 28.64 -17.21 -2.90
CA LYS A 190 29.78 -16.27 -2.80
C LYS A 190 29.30 -14.84 -2.59
N LYS A 191 28.38 -14.36 -3.42
CA LYS A 191 27.79 -13.01 -3.30
C LYS A 191 27.13 -12.79 -1.94
N ILE A 192 26.38 -13.77 -1.42
CA ILE A 192 25.74 -13.68 -0.10
C ILE A 192 26.80 -13.61 1.00
N LYS A 193 27.78 -14.51 0.99
CA LYS A 193 28.89 -14.55 1.96
C LYS A 193 29.71 -13.25 1.95
N THR A 194 30.04 -12.70 0.78
CA THR A 194 30.70 -11.40 0.65
C THR A 194 29.87 -10.26 1.23
N ALA A 195 28.56 -10.23 0.96
CA ALA A 195 27.66 -9.20 1.49
C ALA A 195 27.52 -9.29 3.04
N LEU A 196 27.48 -10.52 3.58
CA LEU A 196 27.49 -10.77 5.02
C LEU A 196 28.80 -10.32 5.66
N SER A 197 29.93 -10.65 5.05
CA SER A 197 31.26 -10.25 5.53
C SER A 197 31.43 -8.73 5.54
N LYS A 198 30.99 -8.04 4.48
CA LYS A 198 31.04 -6.57 4.38
C LYS A 198 30.21 -5.87 5.46
N ASN A 199 29.10 -6.47 5.87
CA ASN A 199 28.15 -5.88 6.81
C ASN A 199 28.20 -6.53 8.22
N LYS A 200 29.22 -7.34 8.53
CA LYS A 200 29.29 -8.16 9.74
C LYS A 200 29.01 -7.39 11.04
N ASP A 201 29.53 -6.18 11.16
CA ASP A 201 29.37 -5.37 12.39
C ASP A 201 27.91 -4.95 12.61
N LYS A 202 27.15 -4.73 11.54
CA LYS A 202 25.73 -4.33 11.63
C LYS A 202 24.82 -5.43 12.16
N TYR A 203 25.24 -6.69 12.13
CA TYR A 203 24.49 -7.81 12.73
C TYR A 203 24.69 -7.93 14.24
N PHE A 204 25.79 -7.37 14.77
CA PHE A 204 26.19 -7.47 16.18
C PHE A 204 26.28 -6.12 16.91
N ASN A 205 25.78 -5.03 16.29
CA ASN A 205 25.86 -3.66 16.79
C ASN A 205 24.89 -3.38 17.96
N ALA A 206 25.08 -3.97 19.13
CA ALA A 206 24.31 -3.60 20.33
C ALA A 206 24.65 -2.16 20.75
N HIS A 207 23.67 -1.24 20.69
CA HIS A 207 23.83 0.06 21.36
C HIS A 207 23.25 0.00 22.78
N ARG A 208 24.03 0.45 23.77
CA ARG A 208 23.67 0.49 25.21
C ARG A 208 23.18 -0.84 25.80
N GLY A 209 23.85 -1.95 25.52
CA GLY A 209 23.51 -3.22 26.15
C GLY A 209 22.15 -3.80 25.76
N LYS A 210 21.40 -3.17 24.85
CA LYS A 210 20.18 -3.76 24.30
C LYS A 210 20.55 -4.34 22.95
N PHE A 211 20.61 -5.67 22.86
CA PHE A 211 20.41 -6.34 21.59
C PHE A 211 18.92 -6.17 21.26
N PRO A 212 18.54 -5.38 20.25
CA PRO A 212 17.21 -5.45 19.70
C PRO A 212 17.17 -6.74 18.89
N VAL A 213 16.96 -7.88 19.56
CA VAL A 213 16.38 -9.03 18.86
C VAL A 213 14.98 -8.59 18.53
N SER A 214 14.69 -8.44 17.24
CA SER A 214 13.35 -8.17 16.73
C SER A 214 12.36 -9.05 17.48
N LYS A 215 11.40 -8.44 18.19
CA LYS A 215 10.24 -9.13 18.77
C LYS A 215 9.29 -9.68 17.69
N TYR A 216 9.60 -9.46 16.42
CA TYR A 216 8.87 -10.00 15.29
C TYR A 216 9.73 -11.08 14.66
N PHE A 217 9.55 -12.31 15.16
CA PHE A 217 9.51 -13.63 14.50
C PHE A 217 9.58 -14.74 15.57
#